data_AF-A0A193C700-F1
#
_entry.id   AF-A0A193C700-F1
#
_cell.length_a   1.000
_cell.length_b   1.000
_cell.length_c   1.000
_cell.angle_alpha   90.00
_cell.angle_beta   90.00
_cell.angle_gamma   90.00
#
_symmetry.space_group_name_H-M   'P 1'
#
loop_
_entity.id
_entity.type
_entity.pdbx_description
1 polymer ?
#
loop_
_entity_poly.entity_id
_entity_poly.type
_entity_poly.pdbx_seq_one_letter_code
_entity_poly.pdbx_strand_id
1 'polypeptide(L)'
;MRGRALLAACLMLVTTAACGDETAPADSLVARAVGSNKLTIGIRFDQPGLSKRTVDGRYVGFDVDVAKYVASELGVDEDHITWHDSKPSTRETDITSGITDLMVASYSITEKRKQVVAFAGPYFDTGQDLLVRLRSTDITGPENLNGRKLCAVGGTTSAEQVRDKFAQAVQLVEYPRYQDCVTALLAGQVDAVTTDDVILAGYVAQNPELLRVVGKRFSQEKYGVGLRKGDNEGRAAVARAIQKMISSGDWLASLNRNIGPSGYRIPPPPQVTEQ
;
A
#
# COMPACT_ATOMS: atom_id res chain seq x y z
N MET A 1 52.81 -62.69 -34.20
CA MET A 1 51.91 -62.24 -35.29
C MET A 1 50.49 -62.13 -34.74
N ARG A 2 49.88 -60.94 -34.88
CA ARG A 2 48.44 -60.59 -35.05
C ARG A 2 47.40 -61.55 -34.42
N GLY A 3 46.41 -61.12 -33.64
CA GLY A 3 45.64 -59.88 -33.80
C GLY A 3 44.70 -59.58 -32.61
N ARG A 4 44.28 -58.31 -32.60
CA ARG A 4 43.52 -57.61 -31.57
C ARG A 4 42.06 -58.06 -31.54
N ALA A 5 41.53 -58.33 -30.34
CA ALA A 5 40.09 -58.40 -30.10
C ALA A 5 39.54 -56.98 -29.89
N LEU A 6 38.56 -56.56 -30.71
CA LEU A 6 37.78 -55.35 -30.47
C LEU A 6 36.70 -55.65 -29.43
N LEU A 7 36.79 -55.04 -28.24
CA LEU A 7 35.66 -54.91 -27.32
C LEU A 7 34.74 -53.79 -27.83
N ALA A 8 33.50 -54.14 -28.14
CA ALA A 8 32.43 -53.18 -28.36
C ALA A 8 31.88 -52.72 -26.99
N ALA A 9 32.19 -51.49 -26.58
CA ALA A 9 31.61 -50.87 -25.40
C ALA A 9 30.26 -50.23 -25.77
N CYS A 10 29.16 -50.84 -25.33
CA CYS A 10 27.84 -50.21 -25.35
C CYS A 10 27.79 -49.10 -24.30
N LEU A 11 27.82 -47.84 -24.75
CA LEU A 11 27.64 -46.67 -23.91
C LEU A 11 26.13 -46.45 -23.69
N MET A 12 25.59 -46.91 -22.55
CA MET A 12 24.22 -46.57 -22.15
C MET A 12 24.18 -45.10 -21.69
N LEU A 13 23.60 -44.23 -22.51
CA LEU A 13 23.21 -42.88 -22.09
C LEU A 13 22.04 -42.97 -21.12
N VAL A 14 22.31 -42.76 -19.84
CA VAL A 14 21.28 -42.50 -18.83
C VAL A 14 20.89 -41.03 -18.97
N THR A 15 19.79 -40.76 -19.67
CA THR A 15 19.15 -39.44 -19.64
C THR A 15 18.37 -39.33 -18.34
N THR A 16 18.97 -38.73 -17.32
CA THR A 16 18.24 -38.28 -16.13
C THR A 16 17.31 -37.15 -16.54
N ALA A 17 16.02 -37.47 -16.65
CA ALA A 17 14.96 -36.47 -16.64
C ALA A 17 14.96 -35.82 -15.25
N ALA A 18 15.66 -34.70 -15.10
CA ALA A 18 15.53 -33.85 -13.95
C ALA A 18 14.12 -33.25 -13.98
N CYS A 19 13.20 -33.84 -13.24
CA CYS A 19 12.00 -33.16 -12.80
C CYS A 19 12.46 -31.88 -12.09
N GLY A 20 12.17 -30.73 -12.69
CA GLY A 20 12.39 -29.43 -12.06
C GLY A 20 11.45 -29.29 -10.89
N ASP A 21 11.92 -29.67 -9.70
CA ASP A 21 11.46 -29.03 -8.47
C ASP A 21 11.94 -27.58 -8.57
N GLU A 22 11.02 -26.66 -8.85
CA GLU A 22 11.21 -25.25 -8.52
C GLU A 22 11.35 -25.18 -7.00
N THR A 23 12.58 -25.36 -6.51
CA THR A 23 12.93 -24.97 -5.16
C THR A 23 12.60 -23.50 -5.00
N ALA A 24 11.61 -23.21 -4.16
CA ALA A 24 11.31 -21.87 -3.71
C ALA A 24 12.63 -21.15 -3.38
N PRO A 25 12.81 -19.88 -3.79
CA PRO A 25 14.01 -19.13 -3.45
C PRO A 25 14.22 -19.23 -1.94
N ALA A 26 15.44 -19.58 -1.51
CA ALA A 26 15.79 -19.71 -0.08
C ALA A 26 15.55 -18.41 0.74
N ASP A 27 15.20 -17.31 0.08
CA ASP A 27 14.89 -16.00 0.65
C ASP A 27 13.50 -15.46 0.19
N SER A 28 12.49 -16.31 0.08
CA SER A 28 11.10 -15.86 -0.12
C SER A 28 10.51 -15.30 1.19
N LEU A 29 9.51 -14.42 1.06
CA LEU A 29 8.73 -13.90 2.20
C LEU A 29 8.14 -15.03 3.04
N VAL A 30 7.61 -16.07 2.38
CA VAL A 30 7.00 -17.23 3.06
C VAL A 30 8.07 -17.98 3.85
N ALA A 31 9.25 -18.23 3.26
CA ALA A 31 10.35 -18.87 3.94
C ALA A 31 10.85 -18.07 5.15
N ARG A 32 10.96 -16.73 5.02
CA ARG A 32 11.33 -15.84 6.15
C ARG A 32 10.28 -15.85 7.25
N ALA A 33 9.00 -15.76 6.90
CA ALA A 33 7.89 -15.80 7.84
C ALA A 33 7.87 -17.11 8.63
N VAL A 34 7.95 -18.26 7.96
CA VAL A 34 7.97 -19.59 8.59
C VAL A 34 9.24 -19.81 9.42
N GLY A 35 10.41 -19.41 8.91
CA GLY A 35 11.69 -19.67 9.55
C GLY A 35 11.97 -18.80 10.78
N SER A 36 11.52 -17.54 10.77
CA SER A 36 11.77 -16.59 11.87
C SER A 36 10.57 -16.33 12.76
N ASN A 37 9.37 -16.70 12.31
CA ASN A 37 8.08 -16.29 12.89
C ASN A 37 8.04 -14.78 13.18
N LYS A 38 8.55 -13.95 12.27
CA LYS A 38 8.60 -12.48 12.40
C LYS A 38 8.43 -11.81 11.05
N LEU A 39 7.83 -10.63 11.06
CA LEU A 39 7.74 -9.74 9.89
C LEU A 39 7.94 -8.29 10.30
N THR A 40 8.67 -7.53 9.51
CA THR A 40 8.67 -6.06 9.60
C THR A 40 7.74 -5.49 8.56
N ILE A 41 6.65 -4.84 8.98
CA ILE A 41 5.61 -4.31 8.08
C ILE A 41 5.60 -2.78 8.13
N GLY A 42 5.80 -2.17 6.97
CA GLY A 42 5.67 -0.74 6.77
C GLY A 42 4.21 -0.31 6.70
N ILE A 43 3.80 0.59 7.59
CA ILE A 43 2.47 1.21 7.65
C ILE A 43 2.60 2.72 7.82
N ARG A 44 1.53 3.49 7.63
CA ARG A 44 1.51 4.91 8.01
C ARG A 44 1.19 5.09 9.48
N PHE A 45 1.76 6.09 10.15
CA PHE A 45 1.38 6.39 11.54
C PHE A 45 0.39 7.56 11.67
N ASP A 46 0.01 8.20 10.56
CA ASP A 46 -0.72 9.47 10.50
C ASP A 46 -1.97 9.43 9.59
N GLN A 47 -2.60 8.27 9.38
CA GLN A 47 -3.80 8.17 8.53
C GLN A 47 -4.99 7.62 9.33
N PRO A 48 -5.81 8.48 9.94
CA PRO A 48 -6.97 8.04 10.71
C PRO A 48 -7.89 7.13 9.89
N GLY A 49 -8.32 6.01 10.45
CA GLY A 49 -9.16 5.01 9.77
C GLY A 49 -8.38 4.01 8.88
N LEU A 50 -7.20 4.36 8.38
CA LEU A 50 -6.36 3.43 7.60
C LEU A 50 -5.21 2.88 8.43
N SER A 51 -4.32 3.74 8.91
CA SER A 51 -3.25 3.36 9.81
C SER A 51 -2.77 4.54 10.62
N LYS A 52 -2.91 4.43 11.95
CA LYS A 52 -2.49 5.45 12.91
C LYS A 52 -1.82 4.80 14.11
N ARG A 53 -0.77 5.46 14.62
CA ARG A 53 -0.28 5.19 15.96
C ARG A 53 -1.06 6.03 16.97
N THR A 54 -1.73 5.34 17.89
CA THR A 54 -2.49 5.95 18.99
C THR A 54 -1.57 6.48 20.07
N VAL A 55 -2.09 7.34 20.97
CA VAL A 55 -1.30 7.95 22.05
C VAL A 55 -0.78 6.90 23.04
N ASP A 56 -1.56 5.84 23.27
CA ASP A 56 -1.19 4.67 24.07
C ASP A 56 -0.29 3.68 23.32
N GLY A 57 0.19 4.04 22.12
CA GLY A 57 1.21 3.30 21.39
C GLY A 57 0.71 2.17 20.50
N ARG A 58 -0.59 1.86 20.51
CA ARG A 58 -1.20 0.85 19.62
C ARG A 58 -1.28 1.34 18.17
N TYR A 59 -1.20 0.41 17.23
CA TYR A 59 -1.46 0.65 15.80
C TYR A 59 -2.88 0.21 15.46
N VAL A 60 -3.65 1.07 14.81
CA VAL A 60 -5.05 0.81 14.47
C VAL A 60 -5.40 1.32 13.06
N GLY A 61 -6.38 0.69 12.44
CA GLY A 61 -6.96 1.09 11.16
C GLY A 61 -7.05 -0.06 10.16
N PHE A 62 -7.69 0.21 9.02
CA PHE A 62 -7.91 -0.78 7.98
C PHE A 62 -6.62 -1.40 7.40
N ASP A 63 -5.60 -0.60 7.12
CA ASP A 63 -4.30 -1.09 6.63
C ASP A 63 -3.59 -1.95 7.69
N VAL A 64 -3.73 -1.59 8.97
CA VAL A 64 -3.19 -2.39 10.09
C VAL A 64 -3.90 -3.75 10.14
N ASP A 65 -5.21 -3.77 9.95
CA ASP A 65 -5.98 -5.01 9.94
C ASP A 65 -5.68 -5.88 8.72
N VAL A 66 -5.45 -5.28 7.54
CA VAL A 66 -4.96 -6.00 6.35
C VAL A 66 -3.57 -6.59 6.62
N ALA A 67 -2.65 -5.81 7.20
CA ALA A 67 -1.31 -6.28 7.54
C ALA A 67 -1.33 -7.46 8.52
N LYS A 68 -2.13 -7.38 9.58
CA LYS A 68 -2.31 -8.46 10.56
C LYS A 68 -2.92 -9.70 9.93
N TYR A 69 -3.94 -9.54 9.08
CA TYR A 69 -4.57 -10.66 8.38
C TYR A 69 -3.56 -11.38 7.48
N VAL A 70 -2.80 -10.62 6.68
CA VAL A 70 -1.75 -11.16 5.80
C VAL A 70 -0.67 -11.86 6.61
N ALA A 71 -0.20 -11.26 7.71
CA ALA A 71 0.80 -11.88 8.58
C ALA A 71 0.31 -13.21 9.16
N SER A 72 -0.94 -13.26 9.63
CA SER A 72 -1.56 -14.48 10.16
C SER A 72 -1.65 -15.59 9.10
N GLU A 73 -2.05 -15.26 7.87
CA GLU A 73 -2.08 -16.23 6.75
C GLU A 73 -0.67 -16.71 6.34
N LEU A 74 0.37 -15.94 6.65
CA LEU A 74 1.78 -16.32 6.48
C LEU A 74 2.34 -17.07 7.70
N GLY A 75 1.53 -17.31 8.73
CA GLY A 75 1.92 -18.04 9.95
C GLY A 75 2.67 -17.19 10.97
N VAL A 76 2.51 -15.86 10.94
CA VAL A 76 3.15 -14.92 11.87
C VAL A 76 2.12 -14.31 12.81
N ASP A 77 2.34 -14.50 14.11
CA ASP A 77 1.49 -13.97 15.17
C ASP A 77 1.59 -12.45 15.29
N GLU A 78 0.53 -11.80 15.78
CA GLU A 78 0.44 -10.33 15.84
C GLU A 78 1.58 -9.70 16.68
N ASP A 79 1.96 -10.33 17.79
CA ASP A 79 3.02 -9.87 18.69
C ASP A 79 4.43 -10.04 18.10
N HIS A 80 4.54 -10.73 16.97
CA HIS A 80 5.78 -10.88 16.21
C HIS A 80 5.88 -9.92 15.00
N ILE A 81 4.91 -9.03 14.83
CA ILE A 81 4.97 -7.98 13.82
C ILE A 81 5.75 -6.78 14.38
N THR A 82 6.82 -6.40 13.69
CA THR A 82 7.51 -5.13 13.91
C THR A 82 6.94 -4.07 12.98
N TRP A 83 6.41 -2.99 13.53
CA TRP A 83 5.81 -1.90 12.75
C TRP A 83 6.84 -0.83 12.38
N HIS A 84 6.93 -0.50 11.10
CA HIS A 84 7.81 0.55 10.58
C HIS A 84 6.97 1.72 10.02
N ASP A 85 7.34 2.96 10.37
CA ASP A 85 6.66 4.15 9.83
C ASP A 85 7.11 4.41 8.39
N SER A 86 6.31 3.93 7.45
CA SER A 86 6.58 4.06 6.03
C SER A 86 6.41 5.50 5.57
N LYS A 87 7.49 6.15 5.13
CA LYS A 87 7.41 7.46 4.48
C LYS A 87 7.26 7.28 2.97
N PRO A 88 6.33 8.00 2.32
CA PRO A 88 6.18 7.98 0.87
C PRO A 88 7.46 8.12 0.07
N SER A 89 8.42 8.92 0.56
CA SER A 89 9.70 9.17 -0.08
C SER A 89 10.73 8.04 0.06
N THR A 90 10.54 7.10 1.00
CA THR A 90 11.52 6.02 1.28
C THR A 90 10.96 4.63 1.08
N ARG A 91 9.64 4.46 0.95
CA ARG A 91 9.00 3.14 1.01
C ARG A 91 9.52 2.12 -0.01
N GLU A 92 9.86 2.52 -1.23
CA GLU A 92 10.48 1.62 -2.21
C GLU A 92 11.89 1.19 -1.78
N THR A 93 12.68 2.10 -1.21
CA THR A 93 13.99 1.80 -0.64
C THR A 93 13.88 0.90 0.59
N ASP A 94 12.89 1.13 1.46
CA ASP A 94 12.66 0.33 2.66
C ASP A 94 12.34 -1.13 2.29
N ILE A 95 11.55 -1.36 1.23
CA ILE A 95 11.28 -2.70 0.68
C ILE A 95 12.55 -3.31 0.06
N THR A 96 13.21 -2.58 -0.83
CA THR A 96 14.34 -3.12 -1.62
C THR A 96 15.61 -3.37 -0.79
N SER A 97 15.82 -2.59 0.27
CA SER A 97 16.92 -2.79 1.23
C SER A 97 16.60 -3.84 2.30
N GLY A 98 15.35 -4.31 2.40
CA GLY A 98 14.93 -5.28 3.40
C GLY A 98 14.69 -4.69 4.79
N ILE A 99 14.54 -3.36 4.92
CA ILE A 99 14.06 -2.73 6.17
C ILE A 99 12.64 -3.19 6.47
N THR A 100 11.80 -3.34 5.45
CA THR A 100 10.45 -3.91 5.57
C THR A 100 10.28 -5.12 4.66
N ASP A 101 9.63 -6.16 5.17
CA ASP A 101 9.21 -7.33 4.39
C ASP A 101 7.97 -7.02 3.53
N LEU A 102 7.03 -6.27 4.09
CA LEU A 102 5.77 -5.89 3.48
C LEU A 102 5.48 -4.40 3.66
N MET A 103 4.72 -3.84 2.71
CA MET A 103 4.27 -2.45 2.73
C MET A 103 2.76 -2.37 2.58
N VAL A 104 2.06 -1.99 3.66
CA VAL A 104 0.60 -1.84 3.74
C VAL A 104 0.30 -0.42 4.23
N ALA A 105 0.45 0.55 3.33
CA ALA A 105 0.53 1.96 3.70
C ALA A 105 -0.17 2.85 2.66
N SER A 106 -1.46 2.63 2.40
CA SER A 106 -2.24 3.31 1.35
C SER A 106 -1.49 3.33 0.01
N TYR A 107 -0.91 2.19 -0.36
CA TYR A 107 0.14 2.14 -1.37
C TYR A 107 -0.42 1.89 -2.77
N SER A 108 -0.61 2.96 -3.55
CA SER A 108 -1.14 2.85 -4.91
C SER A 108 -0.27 1.98 -5.82
N ILE A 109 -0.88 1.03 -6.50
CA ILE A 109 -0.27 0.22 -7.55
C ILE A 109 -0.10 1.12 -8.78
N THR A 110 1.15 1.31 -9.23
CA THR A 110 1.46 2.03 -10.48
C THR A 110 2.52 1.29 -11.27
N GLU A 111 2.52 1.46 -12.60
CA GLU A 111 3.53 0.85 -13.47
C GLU A 111 4.95 1.30 -13.13
N LYS A 112 5.12 2.58 -12.73
CA LYS A 112 6.40 3.12 -12.23
C LYS A 112 6.88 2.37 -10.99
N ARG A 113 6.00 2.11 -10.02
CA ARG A 113 6.34 1.38 -8.78
C ARG A 113 6.63 -0.09 -9.04
N LYS A 114 5.88 -0.73 -9.95
CA LYS A 114 6.13 -2.12 -10.40
C LYS A 114 7.51 -2.33 -11.03
N GLN A 115 8.16 -1.27 -11.50
CA GLN A 115 9.55 -1.37 -11.95
C GLN A 115 10.54 -1.62 -10.80
N VAL A 116 10.20 -1.25 -9.57
CA VAL A 116 11.09 -1.32 -8.41
C VAL A 116 10.67 -2.40 -7.41
N VAL A 117 9.37 -2.56 -7.17
CA VAL A 117 8.80 -3.49 -6.20
C VAL A 117 7.74 -4.39 -6.85
N ALA A 118 7.38 -5.47 -6.17
CA ALA A 118 6.21 -6.27 -6.52
C ALA A 118 4.97 -5.77 -5.76
N PHE A 119 3.79 -6.12 -6.25
CA PHE A 119 2.52 -5.89 -5.58
C PHE A 119 1.67 -7.16 -5.54
N ALA A 120 0.92 -7.32 -4.46
CA ALA A 120 -0.24 -8.20 -4.36
C ALA A 120 -1.50 -7.37 -4.07
N GLY A 121 -2.65 -7.78 -4.60
CA GLY A 121 -3.92 -7.06 -4.43
C GLY A 121 -4.57 -6.70 -5.77
N PRO A 122 -5.29 -5.56 -5.89
CA PRO A 122 -5.56 -4.58 -4.85
C PRO A 122 -6.42 -5.09 -3.69
N TYR A 123 -6.32 -4.44 -2.54
CA TYR A 123 -7.20 -4.64 -1.39
C TYR A 123 -8.17 -3.47 -1.16
N PHE A 124 -8.00 -2.33 -1.85
CA PHE A 124 -8.90 -1.18 -1.74
C PHE A 124 -8.88 -0.30 -2.99
N ASP A 125 -10.05 0.17 -3.42
CA ASP A 125 -10.21 1.09 -4.56
C ASP A 125 -10.64 2.48 -4.07
N THR A 126 -9.86 3.49 -4.43
CA THR A 126 -10.04 4.88 -3.97
C THR A 126 -9.74 5.87 -5.09
N GLY A 127 -9.66 7.16 -4.78
CA GLY A 127 -9.24 8.18 -5.72
C GLY A 127 -8.98 9.52 -5.05
N GLN A 128 -8.15 10.33 -5.68
CA GLN A 128 -7.73 11.63 -5.17
C GLN A 128 -8.90 12.63 -5.16
N ASP A 129 -9.04 13.36 -4.06
CA ASP A 129 -10.02 14.41 -3.86
C ASP A 129 -9.40 15.60 -3.08
N LEU A 130 -10.23 16.56 -2.64
CA LEU A 130 -9.81 17.76 -1.93
C LEU A 130 -10.42 17.85 -0.53
N LEU A 131 -9.60 18.26 0.44
CA LEU A 131 -10.00 18.58 1.80
C LEU A 131 -9.81 20.07 2.04
N VAL A 132 -10.85 20.72 2.53
CA VAL A 132 -10.87 22.16 2.82
C VAL A 132 -11.43 22.43 4.21
N ARG A 133 -11.22 23.65 4.71
CA ARG A 133 -11.93 24.12 5.91
C ARG A 133 -13.43 24.12 5.66
N LEU A 134 -14.23 23.70 6.65
CA LEU A 134 -15.69 23.58 6.57
C LEU A 134 -16.35 24.88 6.05
N ARG A 135 -15.85 26.04 6.51
CA ARG A 135 -16.35 27.37 6.14
C ARG A 135 -15.88 27.87 4.77
N SER A 136 -14.91 27.22 4.14
CA SER A 136 -14.47 27.59 2.79
C SER A 136 -15.58 27.27 1.80
N THR A 137 -15.98 28.21 0.95
CA THR A 137 -17.00 28.01 -0.11
C THR A 137 -16.42 28.06 -1.52
N ASP A 138 -15.19 28.55 -1.67
CA ASP A 138 -14.65 28.93 -2.98
C ASP A 138 -13.96 27.76 -3.72
N ILE A 139 -13.66 26.68 -3.00
CA ILE A 139 -13.07 25.46 -3.56
C ILE A 139 -14.14 24.38 -3.49
N THR A 140 -14.71 24.04 -4.64
CA THR A 140 -15.71 22.97 -4.77
C THR A 140 -15.25 21.78 -5.60
N GLY A 141 -14.07 21.89 -6.22
CA GLY A 141 -13.48 20.85 -7.06
C GLY A 141 -12.16 21.30 -7.69
N PRO A 142 -11.51 20.43 -8.48
CA PRO A 142 -10.25 20.72 -9.15
C PRO A 142 -10.30 21.96 -10.07
N GLU A 143 -11.47 22.29 -10.61
CA GLU A 143 -11.72 23.46 -11.45
C GLU A 143 -11.57 24.82 -10.71
N ASN A 144 -11.59 24.83 -9.37
CA ASN A 144 -11.47 26.05 -8.57
C ASN A 144 -10.10 26.21 -7.88
N LEU A 145 -9.10 25.44 -8.32
CA LEU A 145 -7.78 25.46 -7.71
C LEU A 145 -6.85 26.56 -8.24
N ASN A 146 -7.25 27.31 -9.29
CA ASN A 146 -6.38 28.31 -9.89
C ASN A 146 -5.94 29.40 -8.88
N GLY A 147 -4.63 29.62 -8.76
CA GLY A 147 -3.99 30.51 -7.79
C GLY A 147 -3.95 29.99 -6.35
N ARG A 148 -4.46 28.78 -6.07
CA ARG A 148 -4.56 28.24 -4.70
C ARG A 148 -3.29 27.54 -4.26
N LYS A 149 -3.01 27.57 -2.95
CA LYS A 149 -1.99 26.76 -2.29
C LYS A 149 -2.55 25.40 -1.94
N LEU A 150 -2.04 24.36 -2.60
CA LEU A 150 -2.50 22.99 -2.41
C LEU A 150 -1.43 22.19 -1.69
N CYS A 151 -1.81 21.57 -0.57
CA CYS A 151 -0.92 20.72 0.19
C CYS A 151 -1.02 19.27 -0.25
N ALA A 152 0.11 18.60 -0.48
CA ALA A 152 0.18 17.16 -0.66
C ALA A 152 1.38 16.59 0.10
N VAL A 153 1.42 15.28 0.29
CA VAL A 153 2.62 14.62 0.84
C VAL A 153 3.57 14.29 -0.29
N GLY A 154 4.83 14.70 -0.17
CA GLY A 154 5.85 14.44 -1.19
C GLY A 154 6.08 12.95 -1.43
N GLY A 155 6.32 12.53 -2.68
CA GLY A 155 6.49 11.11 -3.04
C GLY A 155 5.18 10.30 -3.13
N THR A 156 4.03 10.97 -3.21
CA THR A 156 2.72 10.34 -3.42
C THR A 156 2.25 10.51 -4.86
N THR A 157 1.36 9.62 -5.32
CA THR A 157 0.66 9.78 -6.61
C THR A 157 -0.15 11.07 -6.62
N SER A 158 -0.69 11.49 -5.47
CA SER A 158 -1.41 12.75 -5.34
C SER A 158 -0.54 13.98 -5.63
N ALA A 159 0.70 14.01 -5.12
CA ALA A 159 1.65 15.09 -5.41
C ALA A 159 2.13 15.06 -6.87
N GLU A 160 2.38 13.86 -7.43
CA GLU A 160 2.71 13.68 -8.85
C GLU A 160 1.57 14.19 -9.75
N GLN A 161 0.31 13.82 -9.48
CA GLN A 161 -0.86 14.29 -10.22
C GLN A 161 -0.96 15.83 -10.22
N VAL A 162 -0.68 16.49 -9.09
CA VAL A 162 -0.69 17.96 -9.01
C VAL A 162 0.39 18.55 -9.91
N ARG A 163 1.60 18.00 -9.88
CA ARG A 163 2.70 18.46 -10.74
C ARG A 163 2.38 18.26 -12.22
N ASP A 164 1.77 17.14 -12.57
CA ASP A 164 1.52 16.78 -13.97
C ASP A 164 0.33 17.52 -14.58
N LYS A 165 -0.73 17.76 -13.80
CA LYS A 165 -2.00 18.29 -14.32
C LYS A 165 -2.36 19.69 -13.85
N PHE A 166 -1.82 20.14 -12.73
CA PHE A 166 -2.24 21.37 -12.06
C PHE A 166 -1.09 22.35 -11.79
N ALA A 167 0.15 22.05 -12.19
CA ALA A 167 1.32 22.89 -11.87
C ALA A 167 1.23 24.34 -12.38
N GLN A 168 0.51 24.58 -13.48
CA GLN A 168 0.28 25.94 -13.99
C GLN A 168 -0.85 26.68 -13.26
N ALA A 169 -1.69 25.96 -12.53
CA ALA A 169 -2.85 26.49 -11.84
C ALA A 169 -2.62 26.66 -10.33
N VAL A 170 -1.78 25.82 -9.70
CA VAL A 170 -1.69 25.77 -8.22
C VAL A 170 -0.27 25.97 -7.72
N GLN A 171 -0.14 26.51 -6.52
CA GLN A 171 1.10 26.44 -5.75
C GLN A 171 1.09 25.14 -4.93
N LEU A 172 1.85 24.14 -5.37
CA LEU A 172 2.04 22.91 -4.61
C LEU A 172 2.95 23.16 -3.39
N VAL A 173 2.46 22.80 -2.20
CA VAL A 173 3.20 22.79 -0.94
C VAL A 173 3.32 21.34 -0.48
N GLU A 174 4.54 20.85 -0.30
CA GLU A 174 4.77 19.47 0.11
C GLU A 174 5.21 19.38 1.57
N TYR A 175 4.56 18.50 2.31
CA TYR A 175 4.97 18.09 3.66
C TYR A 175 5.29 16.59 3.70
N PRO A 176 6.01 16.10 4.73
CA PRO A 176 6.29 14.67 4.88
C PRO A 176 5.12 13.86 5.45
N ARG A 177 4.12 14.51 6.07
CA ARG A 177 2.96 13.88 6.70
C ARG A 177 1.66 14.59 6.35
N TYR A 178 0.56 13.83 6.30
CA TYR A 178 -0.77 14.39 6.06
C TYR A 178 -1.24 15.24 7.23
N GLN A 179 -0.84 14.88 8.45
CA GLN A 179 -1.18 15.65 9.65
C GLN A 179 -0.58 17.06 9.59
N ASP A 180 0.61 17.21 9.01
CA ASP A 180 1.24 18.52 8.81
C ASP A 180 0.46 19.35 7.78
N CYS A 181 0.02 18.72 6.68
CA CYS A 181 -0.86 19.36 5.70
C CYS A 181 -2.19 19.83 6.31
N VAL A 182 -2.81 19.00 7.15
CA VAL A 182 -4.07 19.34 7.82
C VAL A 182 -3.87 20.46 8.84
N THR A 183 -2.75 20.45 9.57
CA THR A 183 -2.38 21.54 10.49
C THR A 183 -2.19 22.85 9.72
N ALA A 184 -1.47 22.83 8.60
CA ALA A 184 -1.29 24.00 7.73
C ALA A 184 -2.62 24.50 7.16
N LEU A 185 -3.54 23.60 6.80
CA LEU A 185 -4.87 23.95 6.31
C LEU A 185 -5.69 24.65 7.39
N LEU A 186 -5.72 24.12 8.61
CA LEU A 186 -6.43 24.73 9.75
C LEU A 186 -5.82 26.10 10.12
N ALA A 187 -4.51 26.24 10.00
CA ALA A 187 -3.80 27.50 10.21
C ALA A 187 -3.93 28.52 9.07
N GLY A 188 -4.60 28.18 7.96
CA GLY A 188 -4.75 29.07 6.80
C GLY A 188 -3.48 29.26 5.96
N GLN A 189 -2.47 28.41 6.16
CA GLN A 189 -1.20 28.48 5.41
C GLN A 189 -1.32 27.88 4.00
N VAL A 190 -2.27 26.93 3.83
CA VAL A 190 -2.69 26.36 2.56
C VAL A 190 -4.21 26.49 2.41
N ASP A 191 -4.69 26.46 1.16
CA ASP A 191 -6.10 26.63 0.83
C ASP A 191 -6.85 25.29 0.83
N ALA A 192 -6.16 24.21 0.47
CA ALA A 192 -6.69 22.85 0.45
C ALA A 192 -5.57 21.82 0.69
N VAL A 193 -5.94 20.63 1.14
CA VAL A 193 -5.10 19.43 1.12
C VAL A 193 -5.64 18.50 0.04
N THR A 194 -4.77 17.83 -0.71
CA THR A 194 -5.19 16.81 -1.67
C THR A 194 -4.51 15.47 -1.41
N THR A 195 -5.33 14.42 -1.39
CA THR A 195 -4.94 13.03 -1.49
C THR A 195 -6.20 12.18 -1.65
N ASP A 196 -6.10 10.89 -1.42
CA ASP A 196 -7.18 9.94 -1.64
C ASP A 196 -8.33 10.19 -0.67
N ASP A 197 -9.56 10.17 -1.18
CA ASP A 197 -10.76 10.58 -0.45
C ASP A 197 -10.95 9.83 0.89
N VAL A 198 -10.53 8.58 0.95
CA VAL A 198 -10.54 7.75 2.17
C VAL A 198 -9.60 8.27 3.26
N ILE A 199 -8.41 8.78 2.89
CA ILE A 199 -7.49 9.42 3.85
C ILE A 199 -8.13 10.72 4.35
N LEU A 200 -8.70 11.51 3.43
CA LEU A 200 -9.33 12.79 3.76
C LEU A 200 -10.55 12.60 4.68
N ALA A 201 -11.37 11.56 4.45
CA ALA A 201 -12.51 11.22 5.29
C ALA A 201 -12.09 10.89 6.72
N GLY A 202 -10.95 10.21 6.92
CA GLY A 202 -10.37 9.99 8.24
C GLY A 202 -10.06 11.29 8.99
N TYR A 203 -9.56 12.30 8.29
CA TYR A 203 -9.29 13.62 8.88
C TYR A 203 -10.55 14.44 9.15
N VAL A 204 -11.57 14.33 8.30
CA VAL A 204 -12.90 14.90 8.56
C VAL A 204 -13.52 14.26 9.82
N ALA A 205 -13.42 12.94 9.97
CA ALA A 205 -13.96 12.26 11.15
C ALA A 205 -13.31 12.72 12.47
N GLN A 206 -12.07 13.17 12.43
CA GLN A 206 -11.38 13.74 13.60
C GLN A 206 -11.73 15.22 13.87
N ASN A 207 -12.16 15.96 12.85
CA ASN A 207 -12.43 17.40 12.95
C ASN A 207 -13.71 17.79 12.17
N PRO A 208 -14.87 17.16 12.48
CA PRO A 208 -16.09 17.29 11.66
C PRO A 208 -16.65 18.71 11.63
N GLU A 209 -16.36 19.51 12.66
CA GLU A 209 -16.75 20.92 12.77
C GLU A 209 -15.80 21.90 12.05
N LEU A 210 -14.65 21.42 11.58
CA LEU A 210 -13.60 22.26 10.99
C LEU A 210 -13.30 21.91 9.54
N LEU A 211 -13.56 20.69 9.08
CA LEU A 211 -13.12 20.18 7.78
C LEU A 211 -14.26 19.54 6.98
N ARG A 212 -14.13 19.58 5.65
CA ARG A 212 -14.99 18.86 4.72
C ARG A 212 -14.22 18.41 3.47
N VAL A 213 -14.60 17.26 2.92
CA VAL A 213 -14.16 16.84 1.58
C VAL A 213 -15.04 17.54 0.54
N VAL A 214 -14.44 17.97 -0.58
CA VAL A 214 -15.12 18.72 -1.64
C VAL A 214 -14.74 18.21 -3.01
N GLY A 215 -15.71 18.22 -3.91
CA GLY A 215 -15.53 17.78 -5.28
C GLY A 215 -15.99 16.34 -5.48
N LYS A 216 -15.34 15.72 -6.45
CA LYS A 216 -15.45 14.30 -6.78
C LYS A 216 -14.03 13.82 -7.05
N ARG A 217 -13.82 12.52 -6.88
CA ARG A 217 -12.58 11.85 -7.30
C ARG A 217 -12.15 12.31 -8.69
N PHE A 218 -10.93 12.82 -8.80
CA PHE A 218 -10.31 13.20 -10.07
C PHE A 218 -9.08 12.34 -10.41
N SER A 219 -8.87 11.27 -9.65
CA SER A 219 -8.03 10.13 -10.03
C SER A 219 -8.73 8.81 -9.63
N GLN A 220 -8.16 7.70 -10.09
CA GLN A 220 -8.48 6.37 -9.60
C GLN A 220 -7.20 5.77 -9.04
N GLU A 221 -7.27 5.25 -7.82
CA GLU A 221 -6.15 4.66 -7.11
C GLU A 221 -6.55 3.25 -6.64
N LYS A 222 -5.59 2.33 -6.69
CA LYS A 222 -5.76 0.95 -6.25
C LYS A 222 -4.68 0.63 -5.24
N TYR A 223 -5.04 0.38 -3.98
CA TYR A 223 -4.07 0.03 -2.95
C TYR A 223 -3.69 -1.44 -3.02
N GLY A 224 -2.38 -1.70 -3.02
CA GLY A 224 -1.81 -3.05 -2.95
C GLY A 224 -0.85 -3.18 -1.79
N VAL A 225 -0.50 -4.43 -1.48
CA VAL A 225 0.58 -4.77 -0.56
C VAL A 225 1.88 -4.82 -1.36
N GLY A 226 2.81 -3.93 -1.04
CA GLY A 226 4.13 -3.90 -1.65
C GLY A 226 5.06 -4.92 -1.01
N LEU A 227 5.89 -5.57 -1.82
CA LEU A 227 6.89 -6.54 -1.37
C LEU A 227 8.08 -6.56 -2.33
N ARG A 228 9.15 -7.29 -1.95
CA ARG A 228 10.38 -7.38 -2.75
C ARG A 228 10.08 -7.88 -4.17
N LYS A 229 10.65 -7.21 -5.16
CA LYS A 229 10.52 -7.63 -6.56
C LYS A 229 11.17 -9.01 -6.77
N GLY A 230 10.51 -9.87 -7.54
CA GLY A 230 10.97 -11.24 -7.82
C GLY A 230 10.50 -12.30 -6.81
N ASP A 231 9.88 -11.91 -5.69
CA ASP A 231 9.31 -12.83 -4.71
C ASP A 231 7.91 -13.31 -5.14
N ASN A 232 7.86 -14.16 -6.17
CA ASN A 232 6.61 -14.65 -6.73
C ASN A 232 5.79 -15.50 -5.75
N GLU A 233 6.47 -16.28 -4.90
CA GLU A 233 5.82 -17.09 -3.87
C GLU A 233 5.14 -16.20 -2.81
N GLY A 234 5.88 -15.21 -2.29
CA GLY A 234 5.35 -14.22 -1.36
C GLY A 234 4.19 -13.44 -1.97
N ARG A 235 4.31 -13.02 -3.24
CA ARG A 235 3.27 -12.27 -3.96
C ARG A 235 1.98 -13.08 -4.06
N ALA A 236 2.09 -14.34 -4.47
CA ALA A 236 0.94 -15.24 -4.58
C ALA A 236 0.32 -15.55 -3.20
N ALA A 237 1.14 -15.71 -2.15
CA ALA A 237 0.66 -15.95 -0.79
C ALA A 237 -0.12 -14.74 -0.23
N VAL A 238 0.42 -13.54 -0.39
CA VAL A 238 -0.25 -12.29 0.01
C VAL A 238 -1.54 -12.07 -0.78
N ALA A 239 -1.53 -12.34 -2.10
CA ALA A 239 -2.73 -12.23 -2.92
C ALA A 239 -3.85 -13.20 -2.47
N ARG A 240 -3.49 -14.45 -2.14
CA ARG A 240 -4.42 -15.43 -1.57
C ARG A 240 -4.99 -14.95 -0.23
N ALA A 241 -4.16 -14.39 0.65
CA ALA A 241 -4.61 -13.83 1.92
C ALA A 241 -5.62 -12.69 1.71
N ILE A 242 -5.35 -11.75 0.79
CA ILE A 242 -6.30 -10.67 0.45
C ILE A 242 -7.62 -11.25 -0.08
N GLN A 243 -7.56 -12.22 -0.99
CA GLN A 243 -8.74 -12.88 -1.55
C GLN A 243 -9.58 -13.58 -0.47
N LYS A 244 -8.92 -14.20 0.52
CA LYS A 244 -9.57 -14.83 1.67
C LYS A 244 -10.21 -13.82 2.61
N MET A 245 -9.52 -12.71 2.91
CA MET A 245 -10.07 -11.61 3.73
C MET A 245 -11.33 -11.02 3.10
N ILE A 246 -11.33 -10.86 1.77
CA ILE A 246 -12.50 -10.38 1.01
C ILE A 246 -13.65 -11.39 1.07
N SER A 247 -13.38 -12.66 0.73
CA SER A 247 -14.42 -13.69 0.60
C SER A 247 -15.02 -14.15 1.93
N SER A 248 -14.27 -14.05 3.04
CA SER A 248 -14.75 -14.35 4.40
C SER A 248 -15.65 -13.25 4.99
N GLY A 249 -15.58 -12.02 4.46
CA GLY A 249 -16.29 -10.85 4.98
C GLY A 249 -15.49 -10.04 6.00
N ASP A 250 -14.31 -10.50 6.43
CA ASP A 250 -13.43 -9.79 7.36
C ASP A 250 -12.97 -8.44 6.80
N TRP A 251 -12.79 -8.35 5.49
CA TRP A 251 -12.51 -7.10 4.77
C TRP A 251 -13.59 -6.05 5.02
N LEU A 252 -14.86 -6.42 4.82
CA LEU A 252 -15.98 -5.50 4.99
C LEU A 252 -16.19 -5.16 6.46
N ALA A 253 -16.05 -6.14 7.36
CA ALA A 253 -16.13 -5.92 8.80
C ALA A 253 -15.05 -4.93 9.28
N SER A 254 -13.82 -5.05 8.76
CA SER A 254 -12.73 -4.12 9.04
C SER A 254 -13.01 -2.71 8.52
N LEU A 255 -13.52 -2.56 7.31
CA LEU A 255 -13.89 -1.26 6.76
C LEU A 255 -15.01 -0.58 7.55
N ASN A 256 -16.05 -1.32 7.90
CA ASN A 256 -17.15 -0.80 8.71
C ASN A 256 -16.68 -0.32 10.08
N ARG A 257 -15.74 -1.03 10.70
CA ARG A 257 -15.17 -0.67 12.00
C ARG A 257 -14.28 0.57 11.93
N ASN A 258 -13.38 0.62 10.94
CA ASN A 258 -12.31 1.62 10.90
C ASN A 258 -12.66 2.86 10.08
N ILE A 259 -13.42 2.72 9.01
CA ILE A 259 -13.73 3.78 8.03
C ILE A 259 -15.20 4.19 8.11
N GLY A 260 -16.11 3.25 8.40
CA GLY A 260 -17.55 3.50 8.54
C GLY A 260 -17.93 4.72 9.38
N PRO A 261 -17.31 4.95 10.56
CA PRO A 261 -17.62 6.12 11.40
C PRO A 261 -17.37 7.49 10.74
N SER A 262 -16.56 7.55 9.69
CA SER A 262 -16.33 8.80 8.94
C SER A 262 -17.47 9.20 8.01
N GLY A 263 -18.47 8.33 7.82
CA GLY A 263 -19.52 8.51 6.81
C GLY A 263 -19.04 8.28 5.38
N TYR A 264 -17.79 7.83 5.20
CA TYR A 264 -17.25 7.46 3.90
C TYR A 264 -18.03 6.31 3.27
N ARG A 265 -18.34 6.46 1.97
CA ARG A 265 -19.02 5.41 1.20
C ARG A 265 -18.04 4.30 0.87
N ILE A 266 -18.11 3.21 1.63
CA ILE A 266 -17.30 2.00 1.40
C ILE A 266 -17.55 1.48 -0.03
N PRO A 267 -16.50 1.31 -0.86
CA PRO A 267 -16.63 0.76 -2.21
C PRO A 267 -17.01 -0.73 -2.17
N PRO A 268 -17.47 -1.31 -3.29
CA PRO A 268 -17.51 -2.77 -3.40
C PRO A 268 -16.09 -3.36 -3.27
N PRO A 269 -15.96 -4.64 -2.88
CA PRO A 269 -14.66 -5.30 -2.81
C PRO A 269 -13.99 -5.28 -4.20
N PRO A 270 -12.68 -4.99 -4.27
CA PRO A 270 -11.97 -4.98 -5.54
C PRO A 270 -11.71 -6.41 -6.05
N GLN A 271 -11.45 -6.54 -7.35
CA GLN A 271 -10.90 -7.77 -7.90
C GLN A 271 -9.39 -7.81 -7.65
N VAL A 272 -8.89 -8.91 -7.10
CA VAL A 272 -7.44 -9.13 -6.88
C VAL A 272 -6.80 -9.49 -8.23
N THR A 273 -6.08 -8.54 -8.83
CA THR A 273 -5.48 -8.66 -10.16
C THR A 273 -3.96 -8.83 -10.15
N GLU A 274 -3.29 -8.45 -9.07
CA GLU A 274 -1.85 -8.63 -8.87
C GLU A 274 -1.63 -9.88 -8.00
N GLN A 275 -1.20 -10.99 -8.63
CA GLN A 275 -1.00 -12.31 -8.00
C GLN A 275 0.29 -12.94 -8.44
#